data_AF-A0A1B6HCF2-F1
#
_entry.id   AF-A0A1B6HCF2-F1
#
_cell.length_a   1.000
_cell.length_b   1.000
_cell.length_c   1.000
_cell.angle_alpha   90.00
_cell.angle_beta   90.00
_cell.angle_gamma   90.00
#
_symmetry.space_group_name_H-M   'P 1'
#
loop_
_entity.id
_entity.type
_entity.pdbx_description
1 polymer ?
#
loop_
_entity_poly.entity_id
_entity_poly.type
_entity_poly.pdbx_seq_one_letter_code
_entity_poly.pdbx_strand_id
1 'polypeptide(L)'
;MLIFVLILFSANINMAFTSKDTQITSKIAELDTGISHGLKEPEKGGAKIVIQDIRLFNSLYRKIIKAVLSSKEQELHNKKVQLAEIVVKSHPHFIKLQVDEERLVREGRWGEADLKSLKHLFNEAQELKSKLESFLRKHKRTS
;
A
#
# COMPACT_ATOMS: atom_id res chain seq x y z
N MET A 1 9.92 -5.60 -17.91
CA MET A 1 8.93 -4.53 -17.66
C MET A 1 8.66 -4.26 -16.17
N LEU A 2 8.87 -5.21 -15.24
CA LEU A 2 8.60 -5.04 -13.79
C LEU A 2 9.45 -3.96 -13.06
N ILE A 3 10.68 -3.71 -13.53
CA ILE A 3 11.59 -2.73 -12.92
C ILE A 3 11.22 -1.27 -13.26
N PHE A 4 10.55 -1.06 -14.40
CA PHE A 4 10.21 0.29 -14.89
C PHE A 4 9.10 0.96 -14.05
N VAL A 5 8.17 0.17 -13.50
CA VAL A 5 7.08 0.67 -12.63
C VAL A 5 7.63 1.19 -11.30
N LEU A 6 8.62 0.49 -10.72
CA LEU A 6 9.27 0.87 -9.45
C LEU A 6 10.18 2.10 -9.59
N ILE A 7 10.84 2.27 -10.75
CA ILE A 7 11.66 3.45 -11.05
C ILE A 7 10.77 4.67 -11.32
N LEU A 8 9.67 4.51 -12.06
CA LEU A 8 8.68 5.58 -12.24
C LEU A 8 8.05 6.00 -10.90
N PHE A 9 7.82 5.07 -9.97
CA PHE A 9 7.33 5.42 -8.63
C PHE A 9 8.33 6.25 -7.81
N SER A 10 9.62 5.98 -7.98
CA SER A 10 10.70 6.65 -7.23
C SER A 10 11.05 8.02 -7.84
N ALA A 11 11.02 8.15 -9.17
CA ALA A 11 11.30 9.40 -9.88
C ALA A 11 10.15 10.42 -9.82
N ASN A 12 8.90 9.97 -9.62
CA ASN A 12 7.72 10.85 -9.63
C ASN A 12 7.49 11.66 -8.35
N ILE A 13 8.20 11.38 -7.26
CA ILE A 13 8.08 12.13 -6.01
C ILE A 13 8.62 13.57 -6.16
N ASN A 14 9.40 13.87 -7.21
CA ASN A 14 10.13 15.14 -7.37
C ASN A 14 9.56 16.15 -8.40
N MET A 15 8.44 15.90 -9.07
CA MET A 15 7.92 16.86 -10.09
C MET A 15 6.39 16.96 -10.08
N ALA A 16 5.85 18.16 -9.88
CA ALA A 16 4.50 18.66 -10.23
C ALA A 16 3.26 17.82 -9.83
N PHE A 17 2.51 18.31 -8.84
CA PHE A 17 1.55 17.53 -8.03
C PHE A 17 0.10 17.42 -8.55
N THR A 18 -0.44 18.29 -9.42
CA THR A 18 -1.89 18.25 -9.72
C THR A 18 -2.36 17.14 -10.67
N SER A 19 -1.59 16.76 -11.70
CA SER A 19 -1.92 15.62 -12.58
C SER A 19 -1.41 14.28 -12.02
N LYS A 20 -0.45 14.32 -11.09
CA LYS A 20 0.20 13.14 -10.52
C LYS A 20 -0.51 12.56 -9.31
N ASP A 21 -1.20 13.38 -8.53
CA ASP A 21 -2.02 12.90 -7.41
C ASP A 21 -3.11 11.94 -7.90
N THR A 22 -3.75 12.27 -9.03
CA THR A 22 -4.71 11.40 -9.71
C THR A 22 -4.05 10.10 -10.20
N GLN A 23 -2.84 10.16 -10.75
CA GLN A 23 -2.12 8.96 -11.21
C GLN A 23 -1.67 8.05 -10.05
N ILE A 24 -1.19 8.63 -8.95
CA ILE A 24 -0.78 7.87 -7.76
C ILE A 24 -2.01 7.21 -7.13
N THR A 25 -3.11 7.95 -7.00
CA THR A 25 -4.40 7.43 -6.51
C THR A 25 -4.93 6.31 -7.40
N SER A 26 -4.91 6.47 -8.73
CA SER A 26 -5.31 5.44 -9.69
C SER A 26 -4.47 4.17 -9.54
N LYS A 27 -3.15 4.29 -9.44
CA LYS A 27 -2.25 3.14 -9.27
C LYS A 27 -2.45 2.42 -7.94
N ILE A 28 -2.71 3.16 -6.87
CA ILE A 28 -3.05 2.57 -5.56
C ILE A 28 -4.38 1.81 -5.67
N ALA A 29 -5.39 2.38 -6.33
CA ALA A 29 -6.68 1.75 -6.53
C ALA A 29 -6.62 0.52 -7.44
N GLU A 30 -5.83 0.55 -8.52
CA GLU A 30 -5.58 -0.58 -9.42
C GLU A 30 -4.91 -1.73 -8.67
N LEU A 31 -3.86 -1.43 -7.89
CA LEU A 31 -3.14 -2.42 -7.08
C LEU A 31 -4.07 -3.02 -6.00
N ASP A 32 -4.86 -2.20 -5.34
CA ASP A 32 -5.84 -2.64 -4.36
C ASP A 32 -6.96 -3.50 -4.97
N THR A 33 -7.43 -3.14 -6.16
CA THR A 33 -8.43 -3.93 -6.91
C THR A 33 -7.86 -5.30 -7.27
N GLY A 34 -6.62 -5.36 -7.77
CA GLY A 34 -5.93 -6.61 -8.10
C GLY A 34 -5.76 -7.52 -6.87
N ILE A 35 -5.28 -6.97 -5.75
CA ILE A 35 -5.15 -7.70 -4.49
C ILE A 35 -6.54 -8.20 -4.01
N SER A 36 -7.53 -7.30 -3.98
CA SER A 36 -8.89 -7.62 -3.53
C SER A 36 -9.54 -8.72 -4.37
N HIS A 37 -9.36 -8.67 -5.69
CA HIS A 37 -9.83 -9.69 -6.60
C HIS A 37 -9.11 -11.01 -6.35
N GLY A 38 -7.78 -11.02 -6.28
CA GLY A 38 -7.00 -12.25 -6.05
C GLY A 38 -7.24 -12.91 -4.69
N LEU A 39 -7.74 -12.17 -3.69
CA LEU A 39 -8.18 -12.72 -2.40
C LEU A 39 -9.59 -13.33 -2.45
N LYS A 40 -10.49 -12.74 -3.24
CA LYS A 40 -11.87 -13.22 -3.40
C LYS A 40 -11.96 -14.38 -4.38
N GLU A 41 -11.29 -14.26 -5.52
CA GLU A 41 -11.34 -15.19 -6.64
C GLU A 41 -9.92 -15.68 -6.96
N PRO A 42 -9.33 -16.52 -6.08
CA PRO A 42 -7.95 -16.96 -6.23
C PRO A 42 -7.77 -17.93 -7.41
N GLU A 43 -6.97 -17.53 -8.39
CA GLU A 43 -6.50 -18.45 -9.43
C GLU A 43 -5.47 -19.46 -8.89
N LYS A 44 -5.23 -20.55 -9.64
CA LYS A 44 -4.28 -21.60 -9.23
C LYS A 44 -2.88 -20.98 -9.31
N GLY A 45 -2.16 -20.94 -8.18
CA GLY A 45 -0.88 -20.23 -8.09
C GLY A 45 -0.99 -18.71 -7.94
N GLY A 46 -2.22 -18.16 -7.85
CA GLY A 46 -2.47 -16.74 -7.65
C GLY A 46 -1.99 -16.22 -6.29
N ALA A 47 -1.84 -17.10 -5.29
CA ALA A 47 -1.34 -16.75 -3.95
C ALA A 47 0.00 -16.00 -4.00
N LYS A 48 0.93 -16.46 -4.83
CA LYS A 48 2.26 -15.84 -4.98
C LYS A 48 2.17 -14.42 -5.52
N ILE A 49 1.27 -14.17 -6.48
CA ILE A 49 1.06 -12.86 -7.10
C ILE A 49 0.47 -11.91 -6.07
N VAL A 50 -0.61 -12.32 -5.38
CA VAL A 50 -1.27 -11.52 -4.34
C VAL A 50 -0.29 -11.15 -3.21
N ILE A 51 0.49 -12.12 -2.73
CA ILE A 51 1.53 -11.88 -1.71
C ILE A 51 2.58 -10.88 -2.20
N GLN A 52 3.00 -10.98 -3.46
CA GLN A 52 3.96 -10.05 -4.04
C GLN A 52 3.39 -8.63 -4.15
N ASP A 53 2.13 -8.49 -4.54
CA ASP A 53 1.46 -7.20 -4.67
C ASP A 53 1.28 -6.52 -3.32
N ILE A 54 0.91 -7.26 -2.28
CA ILE A 54 0.85 -6.72 -0.90
C ILE A 54 2.24 -6.33 -0.41
N ARG A 55 3.30 -7.10 -0.72
CA ARG A 55 4.69 -6.72 -0.38
C ARG A 55 5.11 -5.41 -1.06
N LEU A 56 4.77 -5.25 -2.34
CA LEU A 56 5.01 -4.01 -3.08
C LEU A 56 4.28 -2.83 -2.42
N PHE A 57 3.02 -3.06 -2.02
CA PHE A 57 2.21 -2.09 -1.32
C PHE A 57 2.83 -1.65 0.02
N ASN A 58 3.21 -2.61 0.88
CA ASN A 58 3.84 -2.32 2.18
C ASN A 58 5.18 -1.58 2.01
N SER A 59 5.98 -1.97 1.01
CA SER A 59 7.23 -1.28 0.67
C SER A 59 6.99 0.18 0.29
N LEU A 60 5.95 0.46 -0.49
CA LEU A 60 5.56 1.82 -0.83
C LEU A 60 5.18 2.63 0.42
N TYR A 61 4.35 2.07 1.30
CA TYR A 61 3.97 2.69 2.57
C TYR A 61 5.19 3.04 3.43
N ARG A 62 6.15 2.11 3.57
CA ARG A 62 7.40 2.35 4.31
C ARG A 62 8.20 3.51 3.72
N LYS A 63 8.32 3.59 2.39
CA LYS A 63 9.04 4.68 1.72
C LYS A 63 8.39 6.04 1.97
N ILE A 64 7.06 6.12 1.89
CA ILE A 64 6.31 7.35 2.15
C ILE A 64 6.50 7.77 3.61
N ILE A 65 6.29 6.86 4.57
CA ILE A 65 6.50 7.14 6.00
C ILE A 65 7.91 7.66 6.25
N LYS A 66 8.94 7.00 5.71
CA LYS A 66 10.32 7.45 5.86
C LYS A 66 10.53 8.85 5.28
N ALA A 67 10.04 9.10 4.06
CA ALA A 67 10.21 10.39 3.39
C ALA A 67 9.56 11.53 4.17
N VAL A 68 8.35 11.29 4.68
CA VAL A 68 7.53 12.24 5.45
C VAL A 68 8.18 12.55 6.80
N LEU A 69 8.65 11.52 7.51
CA LEU A 69 9.26 11.68 8.85
C LEU A 69 10.67 12.29 8.81
N SER A 70 11.39 12.23 7.67
CA SER A 70 12.79 12.66 7.61
C SER A 70 13.01 14.09 7.08
N SER A 71 11.95 14.83 6.71
CA SER A 71 12.10 16.12 6.04
C SER A 71 12.26 17.28 7.04
N LYS A 72 13.38 18.01 6.96
CA LYS A 72 13.64 19.23 7.75
C LYS A 72 13.27 20.53 7.04
N GLU A 73 13.12 20.51 5.71
CA GLU A 73 12.68 21.66 4.91
C GLU A 73 11.16 21.77 4.89
N GLN A 74 10.62 22.92 5.26
CA GLN A 74 9.18 23.15 5.47
C GLN A 74 8.34 22.95 4.19
N GLU A 75 8.79 23.46 3.04
CA GLU A 75 8.04 23.33 1.79
C GLU A 75 7.98 21.87 1.31
N LEU A 76 9.12 21.18 1.38
CA LEU A 76 9.22 19.76 1.08
C LEU A 76 8.41 18.91 2.09
N HIS A 77 8.39 19.33 3.35
CA HIS A 77 7.58 18.73 4.41
C HIS A 77 6.09 18.79 4.06
N ASN A 78 5.56 19.97 3.71
CA ASN A 78 4.15 20.14 3.34
C ASN A 78 3.75 19.27 2.13
N LYS A 79 4.58 19.19 1.09
CA LYS A 79 4.33 18.32 -0.09
C LYS A 79 4.29 16.84 0.29
N LYS A 80 5.20 16.41 1.16
CA LYS A 80 5.22 15.02 1.66
C LYS A 80 4.01 14.71 2.52
N VAL A 81 3.55 15.67 3.33
CA VAL A 81 2.33 15.56 4.14
C VAL A 81 1.11 15.40 3.23
N GLN A 82 0.97 16.19 2.16
CA GLN A 82 -0.10 16.03 1.18
C GLN A 82 -0.09 14.63 0.54
N LEU A 83 1.08 14.13 0.14
CA LEU A 83 1.23 12.76 -0.37
C LEU A 83 0.80 11.71 0.66
N ALA A 84 1.18 11.88 1.93
CA ALA A 84 0.75 11.02 3.02
C ALA A 84 -0.78 11.04 3.20
N GLU A 85 -1.40 12.22 3.13
CA GLU A 85 -2.86 12.33 3.21
C GLU A 85 -3.57 11.62 2.06
N ILE A 86 -3.06 11.75 0.82
CA ILE A 86 -3.59 11.03 -0.34
C ILE A 86 -3.53 9.53 -0.10
N VAL A 87 -2.37 9.01 0.31
CA VAL A 87 -2.15 7.57 0.50
C VAL A 87 -3.03 6.99 1.61
N VAL A 88 -3.26 7.73 2.70
CA VAL A 88 -4.18 7.33 3.77
C VAL A 88 -5.64 7.38 3.30
N LYS A 89 -6.03 8.42 2.55
CA LYS A 89 -7.39 8.56 1.99
C LYS A 89 -7.71 7.49 0.96
N SER A 90 -6.75 7.11 0.13
CA SER A 90 -6.89 6.04 -0.87
C SER A 90 -7.12 4.66 -0.26
N HIS A 91 -6.90 4.52 1.05
CA HIS A 91 -7.30 3.40 1.91
C HIS A 91 -7.57 2.07 1.18
N PRO A 92 -6.52 1.30 0.87
CA PRO A 92 -6.73 0.06 0.12
C PRO A 92 -7.75 -0.84 0.85
N HIS A 93 -8.79 -1.21 0.12
CA HIS A 93 -9.87 -2.08 0.58
C HIS A 93 -9.34 -3.43 1.07
N PHE A 94 -8.24 -3.93 0.54
CA PHE A 94 -7.70 -5.25 0.91
C PHE A 94 -7.40 -5.37 2.41
N ILE A 95 -7.00 -4.29 3.08
CA ILE A 95 -6.67 -4.29 4.52
C ILE A 95 -7.90 -4.59 5.39
N LYS A 96 -9.11 -4.37 4.86
CA LYS A 96 -10.39 -4.62 5.53
C LYS A 96 -11.04 -5.92 5.10
N LEU A 97 -10.49 -6.62 4.12
CA LEU A 97 -11.09 -7.86 3.64
C LEU A 97 -10.93 -8.96 4.68
N GLN A 98 -12.06 -9.58 5.01
CA GLN A 98 -12.04 -10.88 5.68
C GLN A 98 -11.68 -11.92 4.62
N VAL A 99 -10.61 -12.66 4.88
CA VAL A 99 -10.14 -13.73 4.01
C VAL A 99 -10.68 -15.05 4.55
N ASP A 100 -11.39 -15.80 3.71
CA ASP A 100 -11.88 -17.15 4.05
C ASP A 100 -10.73 -18.16 3.88
N GLU A 101 -9.86 -18.22 4.90
CA GLU A 101 -8.67 -19.07 4.91
C GLU A 101 -9.00 -20.55 4.66
N GLU A 102 -10.08 -21.06 5.25
CA GLU A 102 -10.52 -22.46 5.09
C GLU A 102 -10.88 -22.78 3.64
N ARG A 103 -11.61 -21.89 2.98
CA ARG A 103 -11.93 -22.04 1.55
C ARG A 103 -10.67 -22.01 0.70
N LEU A 104 -9.74 -21.09 0.97
CA LEU A 104 -8.50 -20.95 0.20
C LEU A 104 -7.62 -22.22 0.25
N VAL A 105 -7.54 -22.87 1.42
CA VAL A 105 -6.85 -24.15 1.59
C VAL A 105 -7.62 -25.29 0.91
N ARG A 106 -8.93 -25.38 1.15
CA ARG A 106 -9.78 -26.46 0.60
C ARG A 106 -9.78 -26.47 -0.93
N GLU A 107 -9.74 -25.31 -1.57
CA GLU A 107 -9.64 -25.20 -3.04
C GLU A 107 -8.25 -25.54 -3.58
N GLY A 108 -7.27 -25.82 -2.70
CA GLY A 108 -5.87 -26.10 -3.07
C GLY A 108 -5.19 -24.93 -3.77
N ARG A 109 -5.71 -23.71 -3.57
CA ARG A 109 -5.23 -22.49 -4.23
C ARG A 109 -4.12 -21.81 -3.42
N TRP A 110 -4.15 -21.99 -2.09
CA TRP A 110 -3.21 -21.41 -1.14
C TRP A 110 -2.73 -22.48 -0.16
N GLY A 111 -1.43 -22.49 0.13
CA GLY A 111 -0.88 -23.30 1.21
C GLY A 111 -0.90 -22.59 2.56
N GLU A 112 -0.70 -23.33 3.65
CA GLU A 112 -0.59 -22.75 5.01
C GLU A 112 0.52 -21.70 5.11
N ALA A 113 1.65 -21.91 4.42
CA ALA A 113 2.75 -20.95 4.37
C ALA A 113 2.35 -19.62 3.68
N ASP A 114 1.49 -19.69 2.66
CA ASP A 114 0.96 -18.52 1.96
C ASP A 114 0.02 -17.73 2.87
N LEU A 115 -0.88 -18.43 3.58
CA LEU A 115 -1.80 -17.81 4.54
C LEU A 115 -1.06 -17.16 5.71
N LYS A 116 -0.04 -17.82 6.26
CA LYS A 116 0.82 -17.22 7.29
C LYS A 116 1.51 -15.95 6.79
N SER A 117 2.02 -15.99 5.55
CA SER A 117 2.63 -14.82 4.91
C SER A 117 1.61 -13.69 4.71
N LEU A 118 0.40 -14.02 4.26
CA LEU A 118 -0.69 -13.08 4.06
C LEU A 118 -1.05 -12.36 5.35
N LYS A 119 -1.26 -13.11 6.43
CA LYS A 119 -1.58 -12.56 7.76
C LYS A 119 -0.49 -11.62 8.27
N HIS A 120 0.78 -12.00 8.10
CA HIS A 120 1.91 -11.14 8.46
C HIS A 120 1.89 -9.82 7.67
N LEU A 121 1.70 -9.91 6.34
CA LEU A 121 1.69 -8.74 5.47
C LEU A 121 0.49 -7.82 5.71
N PHE A 122 -0.67 -8.38 6.07
CA PHE A 122 -1.86 -7.62 6.47
C PHE A 122 -1.61 -6.84 7.76
N ASN A 123 -1.06 -7.51 8.77
CA ASN A 123 -0.72 -6.85 10.04
C ASN A 123 0.29 -5.71 9.82
N GLU A 124 1.29 -5.95 8.98
CA GLU A 124 2.26 -4.92 8.61
C GLU A 124 1.60 -3.73 7.90
N ALA A 125 0.71 -3.98 6.93
CA ALA A 125 -0.03 -2.93 6.22
C ALA A 125 -0.85 -2.08 7.20
N GLN A 126 -1.52 -2.73 8.16
CA GLN A 126 -2.27 -2.05 9.22
C GLN A 126 -1.36 -1.20 10.12
N GLU A 127 -0.23 -1.73 10.56
CA GLU A 127 0.72 -1.00 11.40
C GLU A 127 1.27 0.25 10.69
N LEU A 128 1.67 0.11 9.42
CA LEU A 128 2.19 1.22 8.62
C LEU A 128 1.13 2.31 8.44
N LYS A 129 -0.12 1.91 8.17
CA LYS A 129 -1.25 2.85 8.10
C LYS A 129 -1.46 3.57 9.44
N SER A 130 -1.51 2.86 10.56
CA SER A 130 -1.69 3.48 11.88
C SER A 130 -0.58 4.47 12.21
N LYS A 131 0.67 4.17 11.84
CA LYS A 131 1.81 5.11 11.96
C LYS A 131 1.59 6.38 11.15
N LEU A 132 1.17 6.25 9.89
CA LEU A 132 0.93 7.39 9.01
C LEU A 132 -0.26 8.24 9.49
N GLU A 133 -1.36 7.61 9.92
CA GLU A 133 -2.53 8.28 10.52
C GLU A 133 -2.17 9.01 11.83
N SER A 134 -1.31 8.43 12.66
CA SER A 134 -0.82 9.08 13.88
C SER A 134 0.01 10.33 13.56
N PHE A 135 0.90 10.23 12.57
CA PHE A 135 1.69 11.37 12.09
C PHE A 135 0.79 12.50 11.58
N LEU A 136 -0.15 12.20 10.68
CA LEU A 136 -1.06 13.20 10.11
C LEU A 136 -1.93 13.88 11.17
N ARG A 137 -2.42 13.13 12.17
CA ARG A 137 -3.16 13.69 13.31
C ARG A 137 -2.33 14.66 14.14
N LYS A 138 -1.05 14.36 14.37
CA LYS A 138 -0.14 15.27 15.09
C LYS A 138 0.08 16.55 14.29
N HIS A 139 0.32 16.44 12.99
CA HIS A 139 0.53 17.61 12.13
C HIS A 139 -0.70 18.53 12.08
N LYS A 140 -1.92 17.98 11.97
CA LYS A 140 -3.16 18.79 11.97
C LYS A 140 -3.42 19.56 13.26
N ARG A 141 -2.77 19.19 14.38
CA ARG A 141 -2.89 19.90 15.66
C ARG A 141 -1.86 21.04 15.82
N THR A 142 -0.80 21.01 15.02
CA THR A 142 0.33 21.96 15.10
C THR A 142 0.33 23.00 13.99
N SER A 143 -0.52 22.83 12.96
CA SER A 143 -0.80 23.82 11.91
C SER A 143 -2.11 24.53 12.20
#